data_AF-A0A956X334-F1
#
_entry.id   AF-A0A956X334-F1
#
_cell.length_a   1.000
_cell.length_b   1.000
_cell.length_c   1.000
_cell.angle_alpha   90.00
_cell.angle_beta   90.00
_cell.angle_gamma   90.00
#
_symmetry.space_group_name_H-M   'P 1'
#
loop_
_entity.id
_entity.type
_entity.pdbx_description
1 polymer ?
#
loop_
_entity_poly.entity_id
_entity_poly.type
_entity_poly.pdbx_seq_one_letter_code
_entity_poly.pdbx_strand_id
1 'polypeptide(L)'
;MSYLELTRRLAADPEQLELTWQQAAVAGEAQAFSEAVESAYRDDPDNLLYAAWHYRLAHTAATAARRVIAWNWAIPLAVLNGLLLWLLSDENRFTLEVANPVTGASYNVLPLVALLAAPISAAVIVLFLTLAGDRRWRRFAAVALGLAASAVYVLLIFPVMWPRVFQEQYLGLMVLHLGLLAWAGIGVVAMGRGFESEQRFAFLFKSLEALVVAGLFAIVGGIFMGITFGLFGALGIDLPDAVARLFIAGGAGLIIVVAVALVYDPAVRPAEQSFDEGLSKLIALLMRLLLPLTVGVLLVYLAFIPFNFREPFENRDVLIVFNVMLFAVLALMIGATPVRSQDVSPRGQMWLRRGIIALALLAILVSVYALAAIIYRTSIDRLTPNRLTFIGWNIINIVILVLLLIKQLQAGRERWLPAMHRTFAVATVFYIVWTIFGIIALPVLFRGDPAQVAGLPVRVQQIAYEEPYPVLLKCSTSPHIYLLEDGQKRWIKDIATFEARGYRWNDVRYVNCDDLAAVPDGVPIPPDAGPPPQP
;
A
#
# COMPACT_ATOMS: atom_id res chain seq x y z
N MET A 1 23.33 -51.62 2.19
CA MET A 1 22.82 -52.10 0.89
C MET A 1 22.78 -50.91 -0.03
N SER A 2 23.29 -51.00 -1.26
CA SER A 2 23.21 -49.87 -2.18
C SER A 2 21.75 -49.64 -2.61
N TYR A 3 21.39 -48.40 -2.94
CA TYR A 3 20.05 -48.12 -3.48
C TYR A 3 19.78 -48.97 -4.73
N LEU A 4 20.78 -49.18 -5.59
CA LEU A 4 20.66 -50.01 -6.79
C LEU A 4 20.21 -51.46 -6.48
N GLU A 5 20.86 -52.12 -5.52
CA GLU A 5 20.47 -53.46 -5.06
C GLU A 5 19.06 -53.48 -4.48
N LEU A 6 18.69 -52.43 -3.74
CA LEU A 6 17.38 -52.31 -3.13
C LEU A 6 16.28 -52.10 -4.19
N THR A 7 16.48 -51.19 -5.16
CA THR A 7 15.58 -51.00 -6.31
C THR A 7 15.40 -52.29 -7.11
N ARG A 8 16.48 -53.05 -7.35
CA ARG A 8 16.43 -54.33 -8.07
C ARG A 8 15.64 -55.39 -7.31
N ARG A 9 15.79 -55.45 -5.98
CA ARG A 9 15.02 -56.37 -5.14
C ARG A 9 13.54 -56.02 -5.09
N LEU A 10 13.20 -54.74 -5.19
CA LEU A 10 11.83 -54.22 -5.11
C LEU A 10 11.18 -54.03 -6.50
N ALA A 11 11.71 -54.68 -7.54
CA ALA A 11 11.27 -54.55 -8.94
C ALA A 11 9.77 -54.79 -9.18
N ALA A 12 9.10 -55.52 -8.28
CA ALA A 12 7.68 -55.86 -8.35
C ALA A 12 6.87 -55.37 -7.14
N ASP A 13 7.48 -54.59 -6.23
CA ASP A 13 6.87 -54.12 -5.00
C ASP A 13 6.76 -52.57 -5.01
N PRO A 14 5.66 -52.03 -5.55
CA PRO A 14 5.49 -50.58 -5.68
C PRO A 14 5.41 -49.86 -4.33
N GLU A 15 4.88 -50.51 -3.30
CA GLU A 15 4.72 -49.92 -1.97
C GLU A 15 6.07 -49.76 -1.27
N GLN A 16 6.88 -50.82 -1.24
CA GLN A 16 8.21 -50.77 -0.64
C GLN A 16 9.16 -49.84 -1.40
N LEU A 17 9.02 -49.76 -2.72
CA LEU A 17 9.82 -48.85 -3.53
C LEU A 17 9.48 -47.37 -3.23
N GLU A 18 8.21 -47.05 -3.01
CA GLU A 18 7.78 -45.71 -2.54
C GLU A 18 8.27 -45.40 -1.14
N LEU A 19 8.19 -46.34 -0.20
CA LEU A 19 8.71 -46.15 1.16
C LEU A 19 10.22 -45.88 1.14
N THR A 20 10.95 -46.59 0.30
CA THR A 20 12.40 -46.39 0.11
C THR A 20 12.68 -44.97 -0.41
N TRP A 21 11.92 -44.50 -1.39
CA TRP A 21 12.03 -43.12 -1.88
C TRP A 21 11.76 -42.10 -0.78
N GLN A 22 10.70 -42.27 0.02
CA GLN A 22 10.38 -41.33 1.10
C GLN A 22 11.49 -41.28 2.16
N GLN A 23 12.08 -42.42 2.50
CA GLN A 23 13.22 -42.49 3.41
C GLN A 23 14.46 -41.80 2.81
N ALA A 24 14.77 -42.07 1.54
CA ALA A 24 15.88 -41.43 0.84
C ALA A 24 15.68 -39.90 0.75
N ALA A 25 14.45 -39.43 0.51
CA ALA A 25 14.11 -38.03 0.46
C ALA A 25 14.30 -37.33 1.81
N VAL A 26 13.86 -37.95 2.91
CA VAL A 26 14.06 -37.42 4.28
C VAL A 26 15.54 -37.40 4.65
N ALA A 27 16.32 -38.39 4.20
CA ALA A 27 17.76 -38.48 4.45
C ALA A 27 18.62 -37.57 3.55
N GLY A 28 18.03 -36.89 2.56
CA GLY A 28 18.78 -36.10 1.57
C GLY A 28 19.50 -36.92 0.50
N GLU A 29 19.21 -38.22 0.40
CA GLU A 29 19.81 -39.18 -0.54
C GLU A 29 18.94 -39.43 -1.78
N ALA A 30 17.94 -38.57 -2.02
CA ALA A 30 17.01 -38.66 -3.15
C ALA A 30 17.70 -38.78 -4.51
N GLN A 31 18.86 -38.14 -4.69
CA GLN A 31 19.62 -38.21 -5.93
C GLN A 31 20.21 -39.62 -6.15
N ALA A 32 20.76 -40.24 -5.11
CA ALA A 32 21.32 -41.60 -5.18
C ALA A 32 20.22 -42.65 -5.46
N PHE A 33 19.02 -42.48 -4.90
CA PHE A 33 17.87 -43.30 -5.25
C PHE A 33 17.44 -43.08 -6.71
N SER A 34 17.39 -41.83 -7.17
CA SER A 34 17.00 -41.51 -8.54
C SER A 34 17.97 -42.12 -9.56
N GLU A 35 19.27 -42.04 -9.32
CA GLU A 35 20.30 -42.67 -10.16
C GLU A 35 20.18 -44.20 -10.17
N ALA A 36 19.84 -44.81 -9.03
CA ALA A 36 19.60 -46.24 -8.91
C ALA A 36 18.38 -46.71 -9.73
N VAL A 37 17.27 -45.97 -9.66
CA VAL A 37 16.07 -46.21 -10.49
C VAL A 37 16.41 -46.04 -11.98
N GLU A 38 17.13 -44.99 -12.37
CA GLU A 38 17.51 -44.75 -13.76
C GLU A 38 18.47 -45.82 -14.30
N SER A 39 19.31 -46.40 -13.46
CA SER A 39 20.13 -47.55 -13.83
C SER A 39 19.28 -48.81 -13.97
N ALA A 40 18.34 -49.07 -13.04
CA ALA A 40 17.45 -50.22 -13.09
C ALA A 40 16.51 -50.18 -14.31
N TYR A 41 16.00 -48.99 -14.67
CA TYR A 41 15.20 -48.78 -15.88
C TYR A 41 16.00 -48.99 -17.18
N ARG A 42 17.27 -48.59 -17.21
CA ARG A 42 18.15 -48.86 -18.37
C ARG A 42 18.44 -50.34 -18.55
N ASP A 43 18.57 -51.08 -17.45
CA ASP A 43 18.84 -52.52 -17.48
C ASP A 43 17.59 -53.35 -17.81
N ASP A 44 16.39 -52.90 -17.40
CA ASP A 44 15.11 -53.56 -17.67
C ASP A 44 14.02 -52.53 -18.04
N PRO A 45 13.98 -52.09 -19.32
CA PRO A 45 13.04 -51.06 -19.79
C PRO A 45 11.57 -51.51 -19.81
N ASP A 46 11.33 -52.83 -19.88
CA ASP A 46 9.99 -53.40 -19.98
C ASP A 46 9.29 -53.48 -18.60
N ASN A 47 10.03 -53.27 -17.51
CA ASN A 47 9.46 -53.21 -16.18
C ASN A 47 8.62 -51.93 -15.99
N LEU A 48 7.29 -52.11 -15.94
CA LEU A 48 6.33 -51.02 -15.79
C LEU A 48 6.53 -50.17 -14.53
N LEU A 49 7.04 -50.75 -13.44
CA LEU A 49 7.31 -50.01 -12.19
C LEU A 49 8.51 -49.07 -12.37
N TYR A 50 9.58 -49.54 -12.99
CA TYR A 50 10.74 -48.69 -13.31
C TYR A 50 10.40 -47.63 -14.34
N ALA A 51 9.61 -47.95 -15.36
CA ALA A 51 9.12 -46.98 -16.32
C ALA A 51 8.27 -45.88 -15.65
N ALA A 52 7.34 -46.27 -14.76
CA ALA A 52 6.53 -45.31 -14.01
C ALA A 52 7.39 -44.38 -13.13
N TRP A 53 8.41 -44.93 -12.48
CA TRP A 53 9.35 -44.15 -11.67
C TRP A 53 10.26 -43.26 -12.51
N HIS A 54 10.77 -43.73 -13.65
CA HIS A 54 11.53 -42.92 -14.60
C HIS A 54 10.71 -41.70 -15.03
N TYR A 55 9.47 -41.90 -15.50
CA TYR A 55 8.62 -40.77 -15.89
C TYR A 55 8.25 -39.86 -14.73
N ARG A 56 8.04 -40.40 -13.52
CA ARG A 56 7.81 -39.58 -12.31
C ARG A 56 9.01 -38.72 -11.98
N LEU A 57 10.21 -39.31 -11.94
CA LEU A 57 11.46 -38.63 -11.60
C LEU A 57 11.89 -37.65 -12.69
N ALA A 58 11.69 -38.01 -13.96
CA ALA A 58 11.89 -37.11 -15.08
C ALA A 58 10.91 -35.93 -15.02
N HIS A 59 9.65 -36.15 -14.64
CA HIS A 59 8.68 -35.07 -14.46
C HIS A 59 9.02 -34.17 -13.28
N THR A 60 9.41 -34.72 -12.12
CA THR A 60 9.85 -33.92 -10.97
C THR A 60 11.14 -33.17 -11.25
N ALA A 61 12.11 -33.78 -11.93
CA ALA A 61 13.34 -33.14 -12.37
C ALA A 61 13.06 -32.04 -13.40
N ALA A 62 12.17 -32.26 -14.38
CA ALA A 62 11.77 -31.22 -15.34
C ALA A 62 11.00 -30.07 -14.67
N THR A 63 10.21 -30.35 -13.64
CA THR A 63 9.50 -29.35 -12.84
C THR A 63 10.46 -28.54 -11.97
N ALA A 64 11.48 -29.19 -11.39
CA ALA A 64 12.54 -28.51 -10.64
C ALA A 64 13.48 -27.69 -11.56
N ALA A 65 13.81 -28.21 -12.74
CA ALA A 65 14.67 -27.56 -13.74
C ALA A 65 13.98 -26.38 -14.44
N ARG A 66 12.63 -26.33 -14.49
CA ARG A 66 11.89 -25.15 -14.96
C ARG A 66 12.07 -23.93 -14.04
N ARG A 67 12.59 -24.13 -12.84
CA ARG A 67 12.59 -23.14 -11.77
C ARG A 67 13.94 -22.43 -11.64
N VAL A 68 14.41 -21.84 -12.72
CA VAL A 68 15.64 -21.04 -12.70
C VAL A 68 15.25 -19.58 -12.49
N ILE A 69 15.45 -19.07 -11.28
CA ILE A 69 15.37 -17.63 -11.03
C ILE A 69 16.33 -16.95 -12.00
N ALA A 70 15.84 -15.94 -12.73
CA ALA A 70 16.62 -15.21 -13.73
C ALA A 70 17.64 -14.26 -13.07
N TRP A 71 18.60 -14.81 -12.31
CA TRP A 71 19.60 -14.08 -11.54
C TRP A 71 20.42 -13.10 -12.38
N ASN A 72 20.68 -13.46 -13.63
CA ASN A 72 21.37 -12.61 -14.61
C ASN A 72 20.65 -11.27 -14.86
N TRP A 73 19.34 -11.21 -14.62
CA TRP A 73 18.56 -9.97 -14.68
C TRP A 73 18.21 -9.43 -13.30
N ALA A 74 17.89 -10.31 -12.34
CA ALA A 74 17.43 -9.91 -11.02
C ALA A 74 18.47 -9.09 -10.26
N ILE A 75 19.73 -9.55 -10.16
CA ILE A 75 20.76 -8.86 -9.37
C ILE A 75 21.14 -7.51 -10.01
N PRO A 76 21.48 -7.42 -11.32
CA PRO A 76 21.85 -6.14 -11.91
C PRO A 76 20.73 -5.10 -11.82
N LEU A 77 19.47 -5.50 -12.03
CA LEU A 77 18.33 -4.59 -11.92
C LEU A 77 18.03 -4.19 -10.47
N ALA A 78 18.22 -5.09 -9.51
CA ALA A 78 18.08 -4.76 -8.09
C ALA A 78 19.16 -3.76 -7.64
N VAL A 79 20.41 -3.96 -8.07
CA VAL A 79 21.51 -3.02 -7.81
C VAL A 79 21.22 -1.67 -8.49
N LEU A 80 20.78 -1.67 -9.75
CA LEU A 80 20.39 -0.45 -10.45
C LEU A 80 19.29 0.31 -9.68
N ASN A 81 18.24 -0.39 -9.24
CA ASN A 81 17.17 0.23 -8.46
C ASN A 81 17.70 0.83 -7.15
N GLY A 82 18.51 0.07 -6.41
CA GLY A 82 19.15 0.55 -5.18
C GLY A 82 19.98 1.81 -5.41
N LEU A 83 20.84 1.82 -6.43
CA LEU A 83 21.68 2.98 -6.74
C LEU A 83 20.86 4.20 -7.17
N LEU A 84 19.76 4.00 -7.91
CA LEU A 84 18.84 5.09 -8.28
C LEU A 84 18.16 5.69 -7.04
N LEU A 85 17.66 4.86 -6.12
CA LEU A 85 17.03 5.34 -4.89
C LEU A 85 18.04 6.00 -3.96
N TRP A 86 19.27 5.48 -3.89
CA TRP A 86 20.37 6.10 -3.17
C TRP A 86 20.77 7.47 -3.73
N LEU A 87 20.77 7.63 -5.06
CA LEU A 87 21.05 8.92 -5.69
C LEU A 87 19.97 9.95 -5.35
N LEU A 88 18.70 9.55 -5.44
CA LEU A 88 17.55 10.41 -5.20
C LEU A 88 17.28 10.69 -3.72
N SER A 89 17.87 9.92 -2.81
CA SER A 89 17.75 10.16 -1.37
C SER A 89 18.64 11.29 -0.87
N ASP A 90 19.43 11.92 -1.74
CA ASP A 90 20.24 13.07 -1.37
C ASP A 90 19.38 14.32 -1.12
N GLU A 91 19.00 14.53 0.14
CA GLU A 91 18.09 15.60 0.56
C GLU A 91 18.62 17.00 0.25
N ASN A 92 19.94 17.18 0.15
CA ASN A 92 20.55 18.46 -0.23
C ASN A 92 20.32 18.80 -1.72
N ARG A 93 20.12 17.79 -2.57
CA ARG A 93 19.94 17.96 -4.02
C ARG A 93 18.51 17.72 -4.47
N PHE A 94 17.80 16.82 -3.80
CA PHE A 94 16.52 16.27 -4.24
C PHE A 94 15.49 16.30 -3.11
N THR A 95 15.25 17.49 -2.56
CA THR A 95 14.13 17.75 -1.65
C THR A 95 13.02 18.47 -2.39
N LEU A 96 11.77 18.06 -2.15
CA LEU A 96 10.61 18.80 -2.58
C LEU A 96 10.38 19.97 -1.64
N GLU A 97 10.45 21.16 -2.21
CA GLU A 97 10.18 22.41 -1.53
C GLU A 97 8.82 22.95 -1.93
N VAL A 98 8.15 23.56 -0.97
CA VAL A 98 6.94 24.32 -1.22
C VAL A 98 7.24 25.80 -1.00
N ALA A 99 7.10 26.58 -2.05
CA ALA A 99 7.35 28.02 -2.03
C ALA A 99 6.05 28.78 -1.75
N ASN A 100 6.11 29.72 -0.81
CA ASN A 100 5.07 30.72 -0.64
C ASN A 100 5.06 31.62 -1.88
N PRO A 101 4.01 31.60 -2.72
CA PRO A 101 3.97 32.36 -3.97
C PRO A 101 3.94 33.88 -3.75
N VAL A 102 3.66 34.33 -2.53
CA VAL A 102 3.53 35.75 -2.19
C VAL A 102 4.81 36.30 -1.58
N THR A 103 5.41 35.58 -0.62
CA THR A 103 6.62 36.02 0.09
C THR A 103 7.92 35.47 -0.48
N GLY A 104 7.84 34.44 -1.33
CA GLY A 104 9.00 33.72 -1.87
C GLY A 104 9.68 32.76 -0.87
N ALA A 105 9.14 32.61 0.35
CA ALA A 105 9.70 31.71 1.36
C ALA A 105 9.50 30.24 0.97
N SER A 106 10.59 29.47 0.88
CA SER A 106 10.57 28.03 0.61
C SER A 106 10.60 27.21 1.90
N TYR A 107 9.90 26.08 1.90
CA TYR A 107 9.87 25.13 3.00
C TYR A 107 10.08 23.71 2.48
N ASN A 108 11.00 22.98 3.09
CA ASN A 108 11.23 21.57 2.79
C ASN A 108 10.05 20.73 3.28
N VAL A 109 9.55 19.82 2.44
CA VAL A 109 8.39 18.98 2.78
C VAL A 109 8.73 17.51 2.81
N LEU A 110 9.25 16.95 1.71
CA LEU A 110 9.70 15.57 1.69
C LEU A 110 10.84 15.33 0.69
N PRO A 111 11.73 14.36 0.96
CA PRO A 111 12.72 13.92 -0.02
C PRO A 111 12.05 13.41 -1.29
N LEU A 112 12.56 13.76 -2.47
CA LEU A 112 12.00 13.35 -3.75
C LEU A 112 11.93 11.82 -3.89
N VAL A 113 12.89 11.10 -3.31
CA VAL A 113 12.88 9.63 -3.26
C VAL A 113 11.61 9.08 -2.62
N ALA A 114 11.02 9.75 -1.62
CA ALA A 114 9.80 9.26 -0.97
C ALA A 114 8.63 9.21 -1.96
N LEU A 115 8.56 10.16 -2.89
CA LEU A 115 7.53 10.19 -3.94
C LEU A 115 7.86 9.24 -5.10
N LEU A 116 9.13 9.18 -5.51
CA LEU A 116 9.55 8.48 -6.74
C LEU A 116 9.99 7.02 -6.53
N ALA A 117 10.22 6.57 -5.29
CA ALA A 117 10.73 5.23 -5.02
C ALA A 117 9.83 4.13 -5.60
N ALA A 118 8.52 4.23 -5.40
CA ALA A 118 7.57 3.24 -5.90
C ALA A 118 7.47 3.21 -7.43
N PRO A 119 7.26 4.33 -8.16
CA PRO A 119 7.19 4.30 -9.62
C PRO A 119 8.51 3.86 -10.27
N ILE A 120 9.67 4.26 -9.73
CA ILE A 120 10.98 3.80 -10.23
C ILE A 120 11.13 2.30 -10.00
N SER A 121 10.88 1.83 -8.79
CA SER A 121 10.97 0.39 -8.46
C SER A 121 10.03 -0.44 -9.32
N ALA A 122 8.80 0.03 -9.57
CA ALA A 122 7.87 -0.65 -10.45
C ALA A 122 8.34 -0.66 -11.91
N ALA A 123 8.90 0.44 -12.44
CA ALA A 123 9.46 0.45 -13.78
C ALA A 123 10.60 -0.58 -13.91
N VAL A 124 11.47 -0.70 -12.89
CA VAL A 124 12.54 -1.70 -12.85
C VAL A 124 12.01 -3.13 -12.71
N ILE A 125 11.01 -3.37 -11.85
CA ILE A 125 10.35 -4.67 -11.72
C ILE A 125 9.69 -5.07 -13.04
N VAL A 126 8.98 -4.16 -13.69
CA VAL A 126 8.33 -4.44 -14.98
C VAL A 126 9.38 -4.70 -16.06
N LEU A 127 10.52 -4.01 -16.02
CA LEU A 127 11.66 -4.29 -16.90
C LEU A 127 12.20 -5.71 -16.65
N PHE A 128 12.40 -6.11 -15.39
CA PHE A 128 12.77 -7.47 -15.01
C PHE A 128 11.78 -8.51 -15.55
N LEU A 129 10.48 -8.32 -15.30
CA LEU A 129 9.41 -9.22 -15.78
C LEU A 129 9.37 -9.30 -17.32
N THR A 130 9.79 -8.23 -18.00
CA THR A 130 9.83 -8.18 -19.47
C THR A 130 11.05 -8.90 -20.02
N LEU A 131 12.23 -8.71 -19.41
CA LEU A 131 13.49 -9.31 -19.85
C LEU A 131 13.58 -10.81 -19.55
N ALA A 132 13.08 -11.22 -18.38
CA ALA A 132 13.08 -12.60 -17.93
C ALA A 132 11.86 -13.42 -18.40
N GLY A 133 10.82 -12.77 -18.96
CA GLY A 133 9.62 -13.42 -19.48
C GLY A 133 9.40 -13.19 -20.97
N ASP A 134 8.13 -13.05 -21.38
CA ASP A 134 7.69 -12.97 -22.79
C ASP A 134 8.06 -11.68 -23.56
N ARG A 135 8.99 -10.85 -23.09
CA ARG A 135 9.47 -9.62 -23.77
C ARG A 135 8.34 -8.70 -24.25
N ARG A 136 7.37 -8.44 -23.37
CA ARG A 136 6.18 -7.61 -23.61
C ARG A 136 6.48 -6.09 -23.62
N TRP A 137 7.41 -5.65 -24.47
CA TRP A 137 7.95 -4.27 -24.52
C TRP A 137 6.90 -3.16 -24.64
N ARG A 138 5.83 -3.38 -25.42
CA ARG A 138 4.74 -2.39 -25.55
C ARG A 138 4.07 -2.07 -24.21
N ARG A 139 3.91 -3.09 -23.35
CA ARG A 139 3.28 -2.92 -22.04
C ARG A 139 4.24 -2.31 -21.04
N PHE A 140 5.51 -2.73 -21.08
CA PHE A 140 6.57 -2.08 -20.32
C PHE A 140 6.59 -0.58 -20.61
N ALA A 141 6.66 -0.19 -21.90
CA ALA A 141 6.69 1.22 -22.29
C ALA A 141 5.44 1.96 -21.82
N ALA A 142 4.24 1.39 -22.02
CA ALA A 142 3.00 2.03 -21.57
C ALA A 142 2.94 2.23 -20.06
N VAL A 143 3.35 1.24 -19.26
CA VAL A 143 3.36 1.34 -17.80
C VAL A 143 4.43 2.31 -17.32
N ALA A 144 5.66 2.21 -17.83
CA ALA A 144 6.76 3.10 -17.45
C ALA A 144 6.44 4.56 -17.80
N LEU A 145 5.92 4.83 -19.00
CA LEU A 145 5.50 6.17 -19.41
C LEU A 145 4.29 6.66 -18.60
N GLY A 146 3.32 5.80 -18.30
CA GLY A 146 2.16 6.17 -17.48
C GLY A 146 2.55 6.54 -16.04
N LEU A 147 3.46 5.79 -15.43
CA LEU A 147 3.99 6.09 -14.10
C LEU A 147 4.83 7.36 -14.09
N ALA A 148 5.70 7.53 -15.09
CA ALA A 148 6.49 8.76 -15.24
C ALA A 148 5.59 9.98 -15.45
N ALA A 149 4.61 9.90 -16.33
CA ALA A 149 3.65 10.99 -16.58
C ALA A 149 2.84 11.33 -15.32
N SER A 150 2.43 10.33 -14.54
CA SER A 150 1.70 10.54 -13.28
C SER A 150 2.57 11.23 -12.23
N ALA A 151 3.82 10.81 -12.08
CA ALA A 151 4.77 11.45 -11.16
C ALA A 151 5.08 12.90 -11.59
N VAL A 152 5.33 13.13 -12.88
CA VAL A 152 5.53 14.48 -13.42
C VAL A 152 4.30 15.35 -13.21
N TYR A 153 3.09 14.82 -13.45
CA TYR A 153 1.84 15.54 -13.19
C TYR A 153 1.74 15.98 -11.73
N VAL A 154 2.01 15.09 -10.78
CA VAL A 154 2.01 15.42 -9.34
C VAL A 154 2.97 16.56 -9.02
N LEU A 155 4.20 16.49 -9.55
CA LEU A 155 5.23 17.50 -9.33
C LEU A 155 4.90 18.87 -9.95
N LEU A 156 4.15 18.88 -11.06
CA LEU A 156 3.76 20.13 -11.72
C LEU A 156 2.50 20.75 -11.12
N ILE A 157 1.57 19.94 -10.61
CA ILE A 157 0.24 20.42 -10.22
C ILE A 157 0.13 20.82 -8.74
N PHE A 158 0.95 20.25 -7.85
CA PHE A 158 0.84 20.53 -6.42
C PHE A 158 0.93 22.02 -6.04
N PRO A 159 1.72 22.89 -6.73
CA PRO A 159 1.81 24.31 -6.36
C PRO A 159 0.51 25.10 -6.55
N VAL A 160 -0.44 24.57 -7.33
CA VAL A 160 -1.77 25.18 -7.55
C VAL A 160 -2.65 25.08 -6.30
N MET A 161 -2.36 24.12 -5.42
CA MET A 161 -3.13 23.94 -4.19
C MET A 161 -2.78 25.01 -3.16
N TRP A 162 -3.79 25.50 -2.44
CA TRP A 162 -3.62 26.52 -1.43
C TRP A 162 -4.59 26.26 -0.27
N PRO A 163 -4.15 26.37 1.00
CA PRO A 163 -2.84 26.86 1.47
C PRO A 163 -1.76 25.78 1.54
N ARG A 164 -0.57 26.10 2.08
CA ARG A 164 0.59 25.19 2.22
C ARG A 164 0.21 23.82 2.75
N VAL A 165 -0.61 23.78 3.78
CA VAL A 165 -1.08 22.53 4.42
C VAL A 165 -1.75 21.59 3.41
N PHE A 166 -2.45 22.11 2.40
CA PHE A 166 -3.06 21.26 1.37
C PHE A 166 -2.03 20.71 0.39
N GLN A 167 -0.96 21.45 0.11
CA GLN A 167 0.16 20.97 -0.70
C GLN A 167 0.88 19.83 0.01
N GLU A 168 1.21 20.01 1.30
CA GLU A 168 1.86 18.98 2.12
C GLU A 168 0.99 17.72 2.24
N GLN A 169 -0.31 17.89 2.50
CA GLN A 169 -1.26 16.77 2.54
C GLN A 169 -1.31 16.04 1.20
N TYR A 170 -1.43 16.76 0.08
CA TYR A 170 -1.47 16.15 -1.24
C TYR A 170 -0.19 15.37 -1.55
N LEU A 171 0.99 15.96 -1.35
CA LEU A 171 2.25 15.28 -1.60
C LEU A 171 2.41 14.01 -0.75
N GLY A 172 2.04 14.07 0.53
CA GLY A 172 2.01 12.90 1.41
C GLY A 172 1.06 11.80 0.92
N LEU A 173 -0.13 12.17 0.46
CA LEU A 173 -1.09 11.23 -0.14
C LEU A 173 -0.55 10.62 -1.44
N MET A 174 0.20 11.38 -2.24
CA MET A 174 0.72 10.92 -3.52
C MET A 174 1.79 9.83 -3.38
N VAL A 175 2.50 9.76 -2.25
CA VAL A 175 3.38 8.61 -1.93
C VAL A 175 2.58 7.29 -1.99
N LEU A 176 1.41 7.27 -1.35
CA LEU A 176 0.54 6.09 -1.33
C LEU A 176 -0.16 5.86 -2.68
N HIS A 177 -0.63 6.93 -3.34
CA HIS A 177 -1.36 6.82 -4.60
C HIS A 177 -0.45 6.38 -5.75
N LEU A 178 0.75 6.95 -5.87
CA LEU A 178 1.75 6.50 -6.84
C LEU A 178 2.23 5.09 -6.52
N GLY A 179 2.33 4.71 -5.24
CA GLY A 179 2.59 3.32 -4.83
C GLY A 179 1.52 2.33 -5.32
N LEU A 180 0.24 2.67 -5.13
CA LEU A 180 -0.87 1.86 -5.62
C LEU A 180 -0.92 1.79 -7.15
N LEU A 181 -0.63 2.90 -7.83
CA LEU A 181 -0.58 2.96 -9.30
C LEU A 181 0.60 2.14 -9.84
N ALA A 182 1.76 2.22 -9.19
CA ALA A 182 2.96 1.43 -9.48
C ALA A 182 2.67 -0.06 -9.35
N TRP A 183 2.03 -0.47 -8.24
CA TRP A 183 1.58 -1.84 -8.04
C TRP A 183 0.59 -2.31 -9.11
N ALA A 184 -0.40 -1.49 -9.47
CA ALA A 184 -1.33 -1.80 -10.55
C ALA A 184 -0.62 -1.94 -11.91
N GLY A 185 0.38 -1.10 -12.18
CA GLY A 185 1.23 -1.17 -13.36
C GLY A 185 2.00 -2.49 -13.48
N ILE A 186 2.58 -2.97 -12.37
CA ILE A 186 3.21 -4.29 -12.30
C ILE A 186 2.20 -5.39 -12.68
N GLY A 187 0.97 -5.32 -12.13
CA GLY A 187 -0.11 -6.25 -12.43
C GLY A 187 -0.49 -6.30 -13.91
N VAL A 188 -0.57 -5.14 -14.59
CA VAL A 188 -0.90 -5.04 -16.03
C VAL A 188 0.14 -5.78 -16.90
N VAL A 189 1.42 -5.71 -16.52
CA VAL A 189 2.44 -6.47 -17.25
C VAL A 189 2.41 -7.93 -16.85
N ALA A 190 2.37 -8.25 -15.57
CA ALA A 190 2.33 -9.62 -15.05
C ALA A 190 1.22 -10.47 -15.69
N MET A 191 -0.02 -9.98 -15.71
CA MET A 191 -1.21 -10.72 -16.15
C MET A 191 -1.30 -10.98 -17.67
N GLY A 192 -0.58 -10.24 -18.51
CA GLY A 192 -0.68 -10.48 -19.96
C GLY A 192 -2.10 -10.21 -20.49
N ARG A 193 -2.56 -10.98 -21.48
CA ARG A 193 -3.88 -10.76 -22.13
C ARG A 193 -5.06 -11.28 -21.30
N GLY A 194 -4.82 -12.08 -20.25
CA GLY A 194 -5.89 -12.57 -19.39
C GLY A 194 -6.19 -11.58 -18.27
N PHE A 195 -7.45 -11.19 -18.13
CA PHE A 195 -7.93 -10.32 -17.06
C PHE A 195 -9.03 -11.00 -16.23
N GLU A 196 -9.04 -12.33 -16.26
CA GLU A 196 -9.99 -13.15 -15.52
C GLU A 196 -9.83 -12.98 -14.00
N SER A 197 -10.90 -13.24 -13.26
CA SER A 197 -10.91 -13.03 -11.81
C SER A 197 -9.89 -13.90 -11.07
N GLU A 198 -9.64 -15.11 -11.58
CA GLU A 198 -8.65 -16.03 -11.00
C GLU A 198 -7.23 -15.49 -11.15
N GLN A 199 -6.85 -15.00 -12.33
CA GLN A 199 -5.52 -14.42 -12.57
C GLN A 199 -5.28 -13.16 -11.75
N ARG A 200 -6.29 -12.30 -11.63
CA ARG A 200 -6.22 -11.11 -10.77
C ARG A 200 -6.04 -11.51 -9.30
N PHE A 201 -6.82 -12.46 -8.81
CA PHE A 201 -6.70 -12.93 -7.43
C PHE A 201 -5.34 -13.58 -7.15
N ALA A 202 -4.86 -14.42 -8.08
CA ALA A 202 -3.54 -15.04 -7.98
C ALA A 202 -2.42 -13.98 -7.93
N PHE A 203 -2.52 -12.91 -8.72
CA PHE A 203 -1.61 -11.77 -8.64
C PHE A 203 -1.69 -11.04 -7.29
N LEU A 204 -2.89 -10.82 -6.74
CA LEU A 204 -3.07 -10.23 -5.40
C LEU A 204 -2.34 -11.07 -4.33
N PHE A 205 -2.54 -12.38 -4.36
CA PHE A 205 -1.91 -13.29 -3.42
C PHE A 205 -0.38 -13.29 -3.55
N LYS A 206 0.15 -13.36 -4.79
CA LYS A 206 1.60 -13.26 -5.03
C LYS A 206 2.18 -11.90 -4.65
N SER A 207 1.41 -10.83 -4.76
CA SER A 207 1.82 -9.51 -4.26
C SER A 207 1.98 -9.50 -2.74
N LEU A 208 1.06 -10.17 -2.01
CA LEU A 208 1.16 -10.32 -0.56
C LEU A 208 2.38 -11.16 -0.17
N GLU A 209 2.66 -12.23 -0.91
CA GLU A 209 3.86 -13.05 -0.70
C GLU A 209 5.15 -12.25 -0.94
N ALA A 210 5.24 -11.49 -2.03
CA ALA A 210 6.37 -10.62 -2.31
C ALA A 210 6.56 -9.56 -1.21
N LEU A 211 5.47 -8.99 -0.67
CA LEU A 211 5.52 -8.05 0.44
C LEU A 211 6.07 -8.69 1.73
N VAL A 212 5.63 -9.90 2.06
CA VAL A 212 6.15 -10.64 3.22
C VAL A 212 7.63 -10.97 3.06
N VAL A 213 8.05 -11.39 1.86
CA VAL A 213 9.48 -11.64 1.56
C VAL A 213 10.31 -10.37 1.66
N ALA A 214 9.83 -9.27 1.08
CA ALA A 214 10.50 -7.97 1.20
C ALA A 214 10.62 -7.54 2.67
N GLY A 215 9.57 -7.76 3.47
CA GLY A 215 9.59 -7.50 4.91
C GLY A 215 10.62 -8.35 5.66
N LEU A 216 10.73 -9.63 5.35
CA LEU A 216 11.75 -10.52 5.94
C LEU A 216 13.17 -10.05 5.59
N PHE A 217 13.42 -9.72 4.32
CA PHE A 217 14.69 -9.15 3.91
C PHE A 217 14.96 -7.79 4.55
N ALA A 218 13.94 -6.95 4.75
CA ALA A 218 14.08 -5.68 5.43
C ALA A 218 14.46 -5.85 6.91
N ILE A 219 13.92 -6.86 7.60
CA ILE A 219 14.30 -7.21 8.97
C ILE A 219 15.77 -7.66 9.01
N VAL A 220 16.15 -8.61 8.16
CA VAL A 220 17.53 -9.11 8.09
C VAL A 220 18.50 -7.98 7.71
N GLY A 221 18.15 -7.17 6.72
CA GLY A 221 18.92 -6.00 6.28
C GLY A 221 19.02 -4.94 7.37
N GLY A 222 17.96 -4.69 8.13
CA GLY A 222 17.95 -3.76 9.26
C GLY A 222 18.83 -4.22 10.42
N ILE A 223 18.83 -5.52 10.73
CA ILE A 223 19.74 -6.12 11.72
C ILE A 223 21.20 -5.96 11.24
N PHE A 224 21.47 -6.34 10.00
CA PHE A 224 22.80 -6.19 9.40
C PHE A 224 23.28 -4.74 9.40
N MET A 225 22.39 -3.80 9.06
CA MET A 225 22.63 -2.37 9.12
C MET A 225 22.98 -1.95 10.55
N GLY A 226 22.16 -2.32 11.54
CA GLY A 226 22.38 -2.00 12.95
C GLY A 226 23.72 -2.53 13.48
N ILE A 227 24.10 -3.75 13.13
CA ILE A 227 25.41 -4.33 13.47
C ILE A 227 26.53 -3.52 12.80
N THR A 228 26.38 -3.17 11.52
CA THR A 228 27.38 -2.40 10.79
C THR A 228 27.63 -1.04 11.44
N PHE A 229 26.56 -0.26 11.68
CA PHE A 229 26.68 1.02 12.39
C PHE A 229 27.23 0.87 13.80
N GLY A 230 26.82 -0.17 14.53
CA GLY A 230 27.34 -0.46 15.87
C GLY A 230 28.83 -0.78 15.88
N LEU A 231 29.32 -1.57 14.92
CA LEU A 231 30.74 -1.93 14.79
C LEU A 231 31.61 -0.71 14.46
N PHE A 232 31.19 0.12 13.50
CA PHE A 232 31.93 1.35 13.17
C PHE A 232 31.87 2.37 14.32
N GLY A 233 30.70 2.52 14.95
CA GLY A 233 30.54 3.38 16.13
C GLY A 233 31.43 2.95 17.31
N ALA A 234 31.58 1.64 17.55
CA ALA A 234 32.48 1.11 18.59
C ALA A 234 33.96 1.40 18.32
N LEU A 235 34.34 1.62 17.05
CA LEU A 235 35.69 2.05 16.64
C LEU A 235 35.86 3.57 16.67
N GLY A 236 34.83 4.34 17.05
CA GLY A 236 34.82 5.80 17.00
C GLY A 236 34.78 6.35 15.57
N ILE A 237 34.24 5.58 14.61
CA ILE A 237 34.13 5.97 13.20
C ILE A 237 32.66 6.29 12.89
N ASP A 238 32.39 7.56 12.60
CA ASP A 238 31.09 8.00 12.08
C ASP A 238 31.00 7.74 10.58
N LEU A 239 30.03 6.92 10.17
CA LEU A 239 29.79 6.65 8.75
C LEU A 239 29.22 7.90 8.06
N PRO A 240 29.71 8.29 6.86
CA PRO A 240 29.17 9.41 6.11
C PRO A 240 27.69 9.21 5.79
N ASP A 241 26.92 10.31 5.72
CA ASP A 241 25.49 10.29 5.37
C ASP A 241 25.23 9.53 4.04
N ALA A 242 26.10 9.72 3.05
CA ALA A 242 26.02 8.98 1.78
C ALA A 242 26.04 7.45 1.97
N VAL A 243 26.82 6.93 2.91
CA VAL A 243 26.87 5.50 3.23
C VAL A 243 25.60 5.08 3.96
N ALA A 244 25.11 5.89 4.90
CA ALA A 244 23.86 5.61 5.60
C ALA A 244 22.66 5.52 4.65
N ARG A 245 22.56 6.48 3.73
CA ARG A 245 21.53 6.49 2.68
C ARG A 245 21.65 5.29 1.74
N LEU A 246 22.87 4.78 1.48
CA LEU A 246 23.08 3.58 0.67
C LEU A 246 22.48 2.35 1.36
N PHE A 247 22.68 2.20 2.67
CA PHE A 247 22.06 1.11 3.42
C PHE A 247 20.53 1.21 3.47
N ILE A 248 20.01 2.42 3.68
CA ILE A 248 18.56 2.63 3.81
C ILE A 248 17.88 2.61 2.44
N ALA A 249 18.10 3.63 1.61
CA ALA A 249 17.41 3.77 0.33
C ALA A 249 17.92 2.78 -0.71
N GLY A 250 19.23 2.58 -0.77
CA GLY A 250 19.85 1.61 -1.69
C GLY A 250 19.51 0.16 -1.33
N GLY A 251 19.61 -0.19 -0.04
CA GLY A 251 19.22 -1.50 0.46
C GLY A 251 17.73 -1.77 0.24
N ALA A 252 16.84 -0.83 0.57
CA ALA A 252 15.40 -0.97 0.32
C ALA A 252 15.08 -1.18 -1.17
N GLY A 253 15.72 -0.40 -2.06
CA GLY A 253 15.56 -0.54 -3.50
C GLY A 253 15.99 -1.91 -4.03
N LEU A 254 17.11 -2.44 -3.52
CA LEU A 254 17.59 -3.78 -3.86
C LEU A 254 16.63 -4.86 -3.38
N ILE A 255 16.20 -4.78 -2.11
CA ILE A 255 15.31 -5.76 -1.47
C ILE A 255 13.99 -5.91 -2.24
N ILE A 256 13.37 -4.80 -2.66
CA ILE A 256 12.08 -4.82 -3.35
C ILE A 256 12.16 -5.63 -4.66
N VAL A 257 13.21 -5.45 -5.45
CA VAL A 257 13.37 -6.17 -6.72
C VAL A 257 13.72 -7.64 -6.49
N VAL A 258 14.63 -7.93 -5.54
CA VAL A 258 15.02 -9.29 -5.19
C VAL A 258 13.83 -10.10 -4.64
N ALA A 259 13.00 -9.50 -3.79
CA ALA A 259 11.82 -10.14 -3.25
C ALA A 259 10.84 -10.58 -4.34
N VAL A 260 10.60 -9.72 -5.34
CA VAL A 260 9.76 -10.07 -6.49
C VAL A 260 10.39 -11.19 -7.33
N ALA A 261 11.69 -11.12 -7.59
CA ALA A 261 12.40 -12.14 -8.37
C ALA A 261 12.40 -13.53 -7.72
N LEU A 262 12.35 -13.60 -6.38
CA LEU A 262 12.28 -14.85 -5.64
C LEU A 262 10.88 -15.48 -5.64
N VAL A 263 9.84 -14.65 -5.61
CA VAL A 263 8.46 -15.09 -5.41
C VAL A 263 7.70 -15.31 -6.71
N TYR A 264 8.10 -14.61 -7.77
CA TYR A 264 7.34 -14.50 -9.00
C TYR A 264 8.16 -15.00 -10.20
N ASP A 265 7.66 -16.04 -10.88
CA ASP A 265 8.23 -16.56 -12.11
C ASP A 265 7.71 -15.74 -13.33
N PRO A 266 8.57 -14.99 -14.04
CA PRO A 266 8.15 -14.16 -15.18
C PRO A 266 7.68 -14.95 -16.41
N ALA A 267 8.01 -16.24 -16.52
CA ALA A 267 7.71 -17.08 -17.67
C ALA A 267 6.31 -17.69 -17.63
N VAL A 268 5.62 -17.65 -16.49
CA VAL A 268 4.28 -18.25 -16.31
C VAL A 268 3.25 -17.23 -15.84
N ARG A 269 1.98 -17.53 -16.08
CA ARG A 269 0.87 -16.63 -15.71
C ARG A 269 0.62 -16.64 -14.21
N PRO A 270 0.01 -15.59 -13.62
CA PRO A 270 -0.24 -15.54 -12.17
C PRO A 270 -0.95 -16.77 -11.59
N ALA A 271 -1.96 -17.32 -12.28
CA ALA A 271 -2.71 -18.50 -11.80
C ALA A 271 -1.91 -19.82 -11.92
N GLU A 272 -0.88 -19.83 -12.77
CA GLU A 272 0.01 -20.98 -13.00
C GLU A 272 1.24 -20.95 -12.07
N GLN A 273 1.41 -19.88 -11.30
CA GLN A 273 2.48 -19.77 -10.32
C GLN A 273 2.37 -20.90 -9.28
N SER A 274 3.52 -21.27 -8.70
CA SER A 274 3.57 -22.21 -7.59
C SER A 274 3.01 -21.58 -6.32
N PHE A 275 1.93 -22.17 -5.79
CA PHE A 275 1.36 -21.85 -4.47
C PHE A 275 1.65 -22.93 -3.43
N ASP A 276 2.28 -24.03 -3.86
CA ASP A 276 2.59 -25.19 -3.03
C ASP A 276 3.95 -25.11 -2.32
N GLU A 277 4.65 -23.99 -2.43
CA GLU A 277 5.93 -23.75 -1.77
C GLU A 277 5.78 -23.60 -0.25
N GLY A 278 6.87 -23.90 0.47
CA GLY A 278 6.90 -23.77 1.93
C GLY A 278 6.52 -22.37 2.41
N LEU A 279 6.99 -21.33 1.71
CA LEU A 279 6.68 -19.95 2.08
C LEU A 279 5.22 -19.56 1.80
N SER A 280 4.72 -19.82 0.58
CA SER A 280 3.32 -19.53 0.23
C SER A 280 2.34 -20.23 1.17
N LYS A 281 2.64 -21.50 1.51
CA LYS A 281 1.86 -22.29 2.48
C LYS A 281 1.94 -21.71 3.89
N LEU A 282 3.12 -21.29 4.33
CA LEU A 282 3.30 -20.67 5.64
C LEU A 282 2.52 -19.36 5.74
N ILE A 283 2.57 -18.52 4.71
CA ILE A 283 1.82 -17.25 4.68
C ILE A 283 0.32 -17.52 4.70
N ALA A 284 -0.18 -18.44 3.86
CA ALA A 284 -1.60 -18.80 3.87
C ALA A 284 -2.04 -19.36 5.23
N LEU A 285 -1.22 -20.21 5.86
CA LEU A 285 -1.48 -20.75 7.19
C LEU A 285 -1.51 -19.65 8.25
N LEU A 286 -0.54 -18.74 8.23
CA LEU A 286 -0.46 -17.60 9.14
C LEU A 286 -1.71 -16.72 9.00
N MET A 287 -2.12 -16.37 7.78
CA MET A 287 -3.32 -15.57 7.54
C MET A 287 -4.60 -16.29 8.00
N ARG A 288 -4.69 -17.62 7.84
CA ARG A 288 -5.82 -18.41 8.36
C ARG A 288 -5.82 -18.52 9.88
N LEU A 289 -4.65 -18.53 10.51
CA LEU A 289 -4.50 -18.51 11.96
C LEU A 289 -4.87 -17.14 12.55
N LEU A 290 -4.48 -16.06 11.87
CA LEU A 290 -4.80 -14.69 12.28
C LEU A 290 -6.29 -14.38 12.12
N LEU A 291 -7.00 -15.03 11.20
CA LEU A 291 -8.42 -14.79 10.95
C LEU A 291 -9.31 -14.90 12.22
N PRO A 292 -9.35 -16.01 12.97
CA PRO A 292 -10.16 -16.09 14.19
C PRO A 292 -9.67 -15.12 15.27
N LEU A 293 -8.37 -14.86 15.35
CA LEU A 293 -7.82 -13.86 16.27
C LEU A 293 -8.34 -12.46 15.96
N THR A 294 -8.32 -12.05 14.68
CA THR A 294 -8.84 -10.75 14.25
C THR A 294 -10.35 -10.65 14.49
N VAL A 295 -11.12 -11.71 14.25
CA VAL A 295 -12.54 -11.75 14.63
C VAL A 295 -12.70 -11.51 16.14
N GLY A 296 -11.91 -12.18 16.97
CA GLY A 296 -11.91 -11.98 18.42
C GLY A 296 -11.57 -10.54 18.82
N VAL A 297 -10.52 -9.97 18.26
CA VAL A 297 -10.12 -8.57 18.51
C VAL A 297 -11.22 -7.59 18.10
N LEU A 298 -11.84 -7.76 16.93
CA LEU A 298 -12.94 -6.89 16.49
C LEU A 298 -14.19 -7.02 17.37
N LEU A 299 -14.50 -8.23 17.87
CA LEU A 299 -15.61 -8.44 18.81
C LEU A 299 -15.36 -7.74 20.13
N VAL A 300 -14.16 -7.90 20.71
CA VAL A 300 -13.78 -7.17 21.93
C VAL A 300 -13.88 -5.67 21.67
N TYR A 301 -13.30 -5.19 20.58
CA TYR A 301 -13.33 -3.78 20.24
C TYR A 301 -14.76 -3.23 20.14
N LEU A 302 -15.64 -3.94 19.42
CA LEU A 302 -17.05 -3.57 19.27
C LEU A 302 -17.78 -3.52 20.62
N ALA A 303 -17.43 -4.39 21.58
CA ALA A 303 -17.99 -4.35 22.93
C ALA A 303 -17.53 -3.12 23.74
N PHE A 304 -16.36 -2.56 23.45
CA PHE A 304 -15.84 -1.34 24.11
C PHE A 304 -16.37 -0.04 23.49
N ILE A 305 -16.85 -0.06 22.24
CA ILE A 305 -17.36 1.14 21.55
C ILE A 305 -18.47 1.87 22.35
N PRO A 306 -19.50 1.21 22.91
CA PRO A 306 -20.56 1.90 23.65
C PRO A 306 -20.05 2.69 24.86
N PHE A 307 -18.96 2.23 25.49
CA PHE A 307 -18.34 2.88 26.65
C PHE A 307 -17.39 4.03 26.26
N ASN A 308 -16.92 4.04 25.00
CA ASN A 308 -15.94 5.00 24.48
C ASN A 308 -16.45 5.67 23.19
N PHE A 309 -17.76 5.90 23.09
CA PHE A 309 -18.41 6.27 21.84
C PHE A 309 -17.93 7.60 21.26
N ARG A 310 -17.45 8.53 22.10
CA ARG A 310 -16.98 9.85 21.62
C ARG A 310 -15.54 9.87 21.14
N GLU A 311 -14.72 8.87 21.49
CA GLU A 311 -13.28 8.89 21.21
C GLU A 311 -12.94 9.13 19.74
N PRO A 312 -13.52 8.42 18.75
CA PRO A 312 -13.19 8.69 17.35
C PRO A 312 -13.68 10.05 16.84
N PHE A 313 -14.67 10.65 17.48
CA PHE A 313 -15.20 11.96 17.10
C PHE A 313 -14.29 13.09 17.57
N GLU A 314 -13.56 12.88 18.66
CA GLU A 314 -12.70 13.88 19.30
C GLU A 314 -11.21 13.65 18.96
N ASN A 315 -10.79 12.38 18.85
CA ASN A 315 -9.40 11.99 18.65
C ASN A 315 -9.12 11.48 17.22
N ARG A 316 -8.16 12.11 16.53
CA ARG A 316 -7.79 11.75 15.14
C ARG A 316 -6.97 10.47 15.04
N ASP A 317 -6.23 10.12 16.09
CA ASP A 317 -5.32 8.99 16.04
C ASP A 317 -6.11 7.67 15.98
N VAL A 318 -7.27 7.63 16.65
CA VAL A 318 -8.21 6.50 16.59
C VAL A 318 -8.69 6.25 15.15
N LEU A 319 -8.99 7.30 14.39
CA LEU A 319 -9.44 7.19 12.99
C LEU A 319 -8.33 6.70 12.05
N ILE A 320 -7.08 7.07 12.32
CA ILE A 320 -5.92 6.57 11.56
C ILE A 320 -5.80 5.06 11.79
N VAL A 321 -5.88 4.62 13.05
CA VAL A 321 -5.81 3.19 13.41
C VAL A 321 -6.93 2.40 12.74
N PHE A 322 -8.17 2.91 12.71
CA PHE A 322 -9.27 2.24 12.00
C PHE A 322 -9.03 2.05 10.51
N ASN A 323 -8.49 3.07 9.85
CA ASN A 323 -8.18 2.97 8.42
C ASN A 323 -7.11 1.91 8.17
N VAL A 324 -6.03 1.91 8.96
CA VAL A 324 -4.97 0.90 8.88
C VAL A 324 -5.53 -0.50 9.12
N MET A 325 -6.36 -0.66 10.16
CA MET A 325 -7.02 -1.92 10.48
C MET A 325 -7.89 -2.43 9.32
N LEU A 326 -8.60 -1.56 8.62
CA LEU A 326 -9.47 -1.94 7.51
C LEU A 326 -8.68 -2.48 6.31
N PHE A 327 -7.55 -1.86 5.98
CA PHE A 327 -6.63 -2.40 4.97
C PHE A 327 -6.01 -3.72 5.43
N ALA A 328 -5.65 -3.84 6.71
CA ALA A 328 -5.13 -5.09 7.28
C ALA A 328 -6.15 -6.23 7.21
N VAL A 329 -7.43 -5.95 7.49
CA VAL A 329 -8.53 -6.93 7.37
C VAL A 329 -8.71 -7.36 5.92
N LEU A 330 -8.68 -6.44 4.95
CA LEU A 330 -8.79 -6.80 3.54
C LEU A 330 -7.59 -7.63 3.08
N ALA A 331 -6.36 -7.28 3.46
CA ALA A 331 -5.16 -8.06 3.17
C ALA A 331 -5.24 -9.46 3.79
N LEU A 332 -5.69 -9.56 5.04
CA LEU A 332 -5.93 -10.82 5.75
C LEU A 332 -6.97 -11.69 5.02
N MET A 333 -8.07 -11.10 4.57
CA MET A 333 -9.10 -11.84 3.82
C MET A 333 -8.58 -12.34 2.48
N ILE A 334 -7.74 -11.57 1.77
CA ILE A 334 -7.07 -12.02 0.54
C ILE A 334 -6.13 -13.18 0.86
N GLY A 335 -5.25 -13.04 1.86
CA GLY A 335 -4.26 -14.05 2.21
C GLY A 335 -4.83 -15.33 2.83
N ALA A 336 -5.95 -15.24 3.54
CA ALA A 336 -6.62 -16.40 4.14
C ALA A 336 -7.39 -17.22 3.09
N THR A 337 -7.88 -16.58 2.03
CA THR A 337 -8.64 -17.21 0.95
C THR A 337 -7.72 -18.12 0.11
N PRO A 338 -8.06 -19.40 -0.10
CA PRO A 338 -7.23 -20.31 -0.89
C PRO A 338 -7.19 -19.89 -2.37
N VAL A 339 -6.12 -20.26 -3.06
CA VAL A 339 -6.05 -20.07 -4.52
C VAL A 339 -6.80 -21.22 -5.20
N ARG A 340 -6.61 -22.47 -4.75
CA ARG A 340 -7.31 -23.65 -5.28
C ARG A 340 -8.20 -24.28 -4.21
N SER A 341 -9.35 -24.81 -4.61
CA SER A 341 -10.31 -25.44 -3.68
C SER A 341 -9.72 -26.68 -2.99
N GLN A 342 -8.82 -27.40 -3.66
CA GLN A 342 -8.19 -28.62 -3.14
C GLN A 342 -7.18 -28.38 -2.01
N ASP A 343 -6.76 -27.14 -1.78
CA ASP A 343 -5.75 -26.80 -0.76
C ASP A 343 -6.29 -26.90 0.68
N VAL A 344 -7.60 -27.05 0.84
CA VAL A 344 -8.28 -27.06 2.15
C VAL A 344 -9.33 -28.16 2.19
N SER A 345 -9.36 -28.92 3.29
CA SER A 345 -10.39 -29.95 3.51
C SER A 345 -11.81 -29.38 3.45
N PRO A 346 -12.84 -30.17 3.08
CA PRO A 346 -14.21 -29.69 2.98
C PRO A 346 -14.74 -29.03 4.27
N ARG A 347 -14.38 -29.59 5.44
CA ARG A 347 -14.72 -29.00 6.75
C ARG A 347 -13.97 -27.68 6.98
N GLY A 348 -12.71 -27.60 6.60
CA GLY A 348 -11.91 -26.38 6.71
C GLY A 348 -12.47 -25.24 5.85
N GLN A 349 -12.90 -25.54 4.62
CA GLN A 349 -13.52 -24.54 3.73
C GLN A 349 -14.80 -23.95 4.34
N MET A 350 -15.62 -24.78 5.00
CA MET A 350 -16.84 -24.33 5.65
C MET A 350 -16.57 -23.33 6.78
N TRP A 351 -15.61 -23.63 7.67
CA TRP A 351 -15.23 -22.73 8.76
C TRP A 351 -14.52 -21.48 8.28
N LEU A 352 -13.64 -21.61 7.28
CA LEU A 352 -12.96 -20.48 6.67
C LEU A 352 -13.97 -19.49 6.07
N ARG A 353 -14.93 -19.98 5.28
CA ARG A 353 -16.00 -19.14 4.71
C ARG A 353 -16.79 -18.43 5.80
N ARG A 354 -17.19 -19.13 6.87
CA ARG A 354 -17.90 -18.53 8.01
C ARG A 354 -17.07 -17.45 8.70
N GLY A 355 -15.78 -17.72 8.93
CA GLY A 355 -14.86 -16.77 9.52
C GLY A 355 -14.71 -15.51 8.67
N ILE A 356 -14.53 -15.63 7.35
CA ILE A 356 -14.45 -14.50 6.42
C ILE A 356 -15.75 -13.68 6.44
N ILE A 357 -16.92 -14.34 6.46
CA ILE A 357 -18.22 -13.66 6.54
C ILE A 357 -18.36 -12.89 7.87
N ALA A 358 -18.00 -13.52 8.99
CA ALA A 358 -18.03 -12.87 10.30
C ALA A 358 -17.08 -11.67 10.35
N LEU A 359 -15.85 -11.84 9.86
CA LEU A 359 -14.86 -10.78 9.75
C LEU A 359 -15.36 -9.61 8.89
N ALA A 360 -15.97 -9.90 7.74
CA ALA A 360 -16.53 -8.86 6.86
C ALA A 360 -17.69 -8.10 7.52
N LEU A 361 -18.60 -8.80 8.21
CA LEU A 361 -19.69 -8.15 8.96
C LEU A 361 -19.16 -7.22 10.05
N LEU A 362 -18.21 -7.69 10.86
CA LEU A 362 -17.59 -6.89 11.93
C LEU A 362 -16.84 -5.68 11.36
N ALA A 363 -16.08 -5.90 10.28
CA ALA A 363 -15.37 -4.83 9.60
C ALA A 363 -16.34 -3.77 9.06
N ILE A 364 -17.46 -4.15 8.44
CA ILE A 364 -18.49 -3.18 8.00
C ILE A 364 -19.03 -2.38 9.18
N LEU A 365 -19.35 -3.01 10.30
CA LEU A 365 -19.87 -2.30 11.48
C LEU A 365 -18.88 -1.25 11.98
N VAL A 366 -17.61 -1.63 12.13
CA VAL A 366 -16.56 -0.69 12.56
C VAL A 366 -16.31 0.39 11.50
N SER A 367 -16.34 0.05 10.21
CA SER A 367 -16.16 1.02 9.13
C SER A 367 -17.31 2.02 9.02
N VAL A 368 -18.56 1.62 9.21
CA VAL A 368 -19.71 2.53 9.22
C VAL A 368 -19.59 3.50 10.40
N TYR A 369 -19.19 3.00 11.57
CA TYR A 369 -18.94 3.82 12.74
C TYR A 369 -17.80 4.82 12.52
N ALA A 370 -16.65 4.36 12.00
CA ALA A 370 -15.51 5.22 11.67
C ALA A 370 -15.88 6.26 10.60
N LEU A 371 -16.61 5.87 9.55
CA LEU A 371 -17.08 6.78 8.50
C LEU A 371 -18.00 7.86 9.07
N ALA A 372 -18.92 7.51 9.98
CA ALA A 372 -19.78 8.47 10.65
C ALA A 372 -18.96 9.49 11.45
N ALA A 373 -17.91 9.07 12.16
CA ALA A 373 -17.01 9.95 12.88
C ALA A 373 -16.22 10.88 11.94
N ILE A 374 -15.69 10.37 10.81
CA ILE A 374 -15.00 11.22 9.82
C ILE A 374 -15.96 12.25 9.21
N ILE A 375 -17.20 11.84 8.86
CA ILE A 375 -18.20 12.73 8.29
C ILE A 375 -18.59 13.82 9.30
N TYR A 376 -18.86 13.45 10.56
CA TYR A 376 -19.17 14.40 11.62
C TYR A 376 -18.05 15.43 11.79
N ARG A 377 -16.81 14.98 11.90
CA ARG A 377 -15.64 15.88 11.99
C ARG A 377 -15.47 16.75 10.77
N THR A 378 -15.77 16.23 9.59
CA THR A 378 -15.72 16.99 8.33
C THR A 378 -16.84 18.02 8.24
N SER A 379 -18.00 17.75 8.86
CA SER A 379 -19.12 18.69 8.91
C SER A 379 -18.91 19.83 9.89
N ILE A 380 -18.17 19.60 10.99
CA ILE A 380 -17.90 20.63 12.00
C ILE A 380 -16.59 21.37 11.72
N ASP A 381 -15.54 20.63 11.36
CA ASP A 381 -14.36 21.27 10.79
C ASP A 381 -14.56 21.37 9.26
N ARG A 382 -13.51 21.11 8.49
CA ARG A 382 -13.47 21.39 7.06
C ARG A 382 -13.20 20.12 6.29
N LEU A 383 -13.65 20.12 5.05
CA LEU A 383 -13.14 19.19 4.07
C LEU A 383 -11.69 19.56 3.76
N THR A 384 -10.78 18.59 3.90
CA THR A 384 -9.37 18.72 3.51
C THR A 384 -9.02 17.58 2.54
N PRO A 385 -7.92 17.69 1.77
CA PRO A 385 -7.48 16.61 0.89
C PRO A 385 -7.38 15.25 1.60
N ASN A 386 -6.81 15.23 2.80
CA ASN A 386 -6.72 14.02 3.63
C ASN A 386 -8.09 13.45 4.00
N ARG A 387 -9.02 14.28 4.48
CA ARG A 387 -10.35 13.82 4.92
C ARG A 387 -11.16 13.27 3.74
N LEU A 388 -11.16 13.96 2.61
CA LEU A 388 -11.83 13.49 1.40
C LEU A 388 -11.27 12.13 0.97
N THR A 389 -9.95 11.98 1.02
CA THR A 389 -9.27 10.72 0.68
C THR A 389 -9.67 9.58 1.60
N PHE A 390 -9.66 9.81 2.92
CA PHE A 390 -10.07 8.80 3.89
C PHE A 390 -11.55 8.44 3.79
N ILE A 391 -12.44 9.41 3.54
CA ILE A 391 -13.86 9.14 3.31
C ILE A 391 -14.03 8.19 2.11
N GLY A 392 -13.38 8.48 0.98
CA GLY A 392 -13.48 7.63 -0.20
C GLY A 392 -12.91 6.23 0.01
N TRP A 393 -11.76 6.07 0.67
CA TRP A 393 -11.23 4.75 1.02
C TRP A 393 -12.18 3.96 1.92
N ASN A 394 -12.81 4.60 2.92
CA ASN A 394 -13.81 3.93 3.76
C ASN A 394 -15.03 3.49 2.94
N ILE A 395 -15.57 4.37 2.08
CA ILE A 395 -16.71 4.03 1.22
C ILE A 395 -16.37 2.86 0.32
N ILE A 396 -15.21 2.87 -0.35
CA ILE A 396 -14.74 1.79 -1.22
C ILE A 396 -14.65 0.47 -0.45
N ASN A 397 -14.04 0.50 0.73
CA ASN A 397 -13.88 -0.69 1.57
C ASN A 397 -15.24 -1.25 2.03
N ILE A 398 -16.16 -0.39 2.48
CA ILE A 398 -17.53 -0.79 2.84
C ILE A 398 -18.23 -1.41 1.63
N VAL A 399 -18.17 -0.77 0.46
CA VAL A 399 -18.78 -1.30 -0.77
C VAL A 399 -18.20 -2.66 -1.14
N ILE A 400 -16.88 -2.84 -1.08
CA ILE A 400 -16.23 -4.12 -1.35
C ILE A 400 -16.71 -5.20 -0.37
N LEU A 401 -16.77 -4.89 0.92
CA LEU A 401 -17.20 -5.84 1.96
C LEU A 401 -18.69 -6.19 1.81
N VAL A 402 -19.56 -5.23 1.49
CA VAL A 402 -20.97 -5.47 1.22
C VAL A 402 -21.15 -6.33 -0.03
N LEU A 403 -20.43 -6.02 -1.11
CA LEU A 403 -20.43 -6.83 -2.33
C LEU A 403 -19.94 -8.25 -2.06
N LEU A 404 -18.93 -8.41 -1.20
CA LEU A 404 -18.44 -9.70 -0.75
C LEU A 404 -19.56 -10.50 -0.07
N LEU A 405 -20.25 -9.91 0.90
CA LEU A 405 -21.35 -10.56 1.61
C LEU A 405 -22.48 -10.96 0.66
N ILE A 406 -22.92 -10.05 -0.22
CA ILE A 406 -23.99 -10.34 -1.20
C ILE A 406 -23.58 -11.52 -2.09
N LYS A 407 -22.38 -11.49 -2.66
CA LYS A 407 -21.88 -12.56 -3.53
C LYS A 407 -21.70 -13.88 -2.79
N GLN A 408 -21.25 -13.83 -1.53
CA GLN A 408 -21.13 -15.02 -0.70
C GLN A 408 -22.49 -15.65 -0.38
N LEU A 409 -23.53 -14.84 -0.17
CA LEU A 409 -24.89 -15.32 0.02
C LEU A 409 -25.46 -15.94 -1.26
N GLN A 410 -25.27 -15.28 -2.42
CA GLN A 410 -25.77 -15.76 -3.72
C GLN A 410 -25.07 -17.04 -4.21
N ALA A 411 -23.75 -17.15 -4.02
CA ALA A 411 -22.97 -18.26 -4.56
C ALA A 411 -23.10 -19.58 -3.77
N GLY A 412 -23.65 -19.53 -2.56
CA GLY A 412 -23.82 -20.71 -1.72
C GLY A 412 -22.49 -21.38 -1.32
N ARG A 413 -22.53 -22.68 -1.01
CA ARG A 413 -21.34 -23.45 -0.57
C ARG A 413 -20.46 -23.92 -1.72
N GLU A 414 -21.00 -24.11 -2.91
CA GLU A 414 -20.26 -24.71 -4.02
C GLU A 414 -19.41 -23.69 -4.77
N ARG A 415 -19.93 -22.47 -4.97
CA ARG A 415 -19.28 -21.43 -5.78
C ARG A 415 -18.72 -20.27 -4.96
N TRP A 416 -18.55 -20.48 -3.65
CA TRP A 416 -18.08 -19.45 -2.72
C TRP A 416 -16.69 -18.91 -3.11
N LEU A 417 -15.80 -19.78 -3.57
CA LEU A 417 -14.42 -19.42 -3.89
C LEU A 417 -14.30 -18.58 -5.17
N PRO A 418 -14.87 -18.97 -6.33
CA PRO A 418 -14.95 -18.09 -7.50
C PRO A 418 -15.61 -16.73 -7.20
N ALA A 419 -16.62 -16.72 -6.32
CA ALA A 419 -17.27 -15.49 -5.88
C ALA A 419 -16.34 -14.59 -5.06
N MET A 420 -15.46 -15.15 -4.21
CA MET A 420 -14.41 -14.40 -3.51
C MET A 420 -13.43 -13.79 -4.52
N HIS A 421 -12.88 -14.61 -5.43
CA HIS A 421 -11.92 -14.14 -6.45
C HIS A 421 -12.50 -13.01 -7.28
N ARG A 422 -13.77 -13.14 -7.72
CA ARG A 422 -14.46 -12.09 -8.47
C ARG A 422 -14.68 -10.82 -7.66
N THR A 423 -14.86 -10.91 -6.34
CA THR A 423 -15.04 -9.73 -5.48
C THR A 423 -13.74 -8.96 -5.38
N PHE A 424 -12.63 -9.62 -5.04
CA PHE A 424 -11.33 -8.96 -4.95
C PHE A 424 -10.81 -8.48 -6.30
N ALA A 425 -11.11 -9.18 -7.39
CA ALA A 425 -10.81 -8.73 -8.75
C ALA A 425 -11.57 -7.45 -9.17
N VAL A 426 -12.73 -7.18 -8.56
CA VAL A 426 -13.50 -5.93 -8.73
C VAL A 426 -12.97 -4.86 -7.78
N ALA A 427 -12.59 -5.23 -6.55
CA ALA A 427 -12.00 -4.33 -5.57
C ALA A 427 -10.78 -3.58 -6.13
N THR A 428 -9.91 -4.27 -6.90
CA THR A 428 -8.75 -3.63 -7.53
C THR A 428 -9.13 -2.49 -8.46
N VAL A 429 -10.26 -2.60 -9.18
CA VAL A 429 -10.76 -1.56 -10.08
C VAL A 429 -11.19 -0.34 -9.27
N PHE A 430 -11.93 -0.52 -8.17
CA PHE A 430 -12.33 0.59 -7.31
C PHE A 430 -11.13 1.35 -6.75
N TYR A 431 -10.11 0.63 -6.27
CA TYR A 431 -8.88 1.27 -5.80
C TYR A 431 -8.16 2.02 -6.92
N ILE A 432 -7.99 1.44 -8.10
CA ILE A 432 -7.32 2.13 -9.22
C ILE A 432 -8.07 3.40 -9.63
N VAL A 433 -9.40 3.33 -9.75
CA VAL A 433 -10.23 4.49 -10.09
C VAL A 433 -10.09 5.58 -9.03
N TRP A 434 -10.11 5.21 -7.75
CA TRP A 434 -9.92 6.16 -6.66
C TRP A 434 -8.51 6.74 -6.63
N THR A 435 -7.49 5.93 -6.94
CA THR A 435 -6.12 6.40 -7.07
C THR A 435 -6.00 7.46 -8.16
N ILE A 436 -6.58 7.22 -9.34
CA ILE A 436 -6.60 8.18 -10.45
C ILE A 436 -7.37 9.45 -10.05
N PHE A 437 -8.52 9.29 -9.39
CA PHE A 437 -9.29 10.41 -8.84
C PHE A 437 -8.47 11.23 -7.85
N GLY A 438 -7.78 10.60 -6.91
CA GLY A 438 -6.93 11.27 -5.92
C GLY A 438 -5.80 12.07 -6.55
N ILE A 439 -5.14 11.50 -7.57
CA ILE A 439 -4.08 12.19 -8.32
C ILE A 439 -4.65 13.42 -9.05
N ILE A 440 -5.76 13.27 -9.78
CA ILE A 440 -6.23 14.33 -10.70
C ILE A 440 -7.14 15.35 -10.00
N ALA A 441 -8.11 14.89 -9.21
CA ALA A 441 -9.20 15.72 -8.72
C ALA A 441 -8.83 16.53 -7.47
N LEU A 442 -8.01 15.99 -6.54
CA LEU A 442 -7.62 16.70 -5.33
C LEU A 442 -7.02 18.09 -5.61
N PRO A 443 -6.02 18.26 -6.50
CA PRO A 443 -5.44 19.57 -6.73
C PRO A 443 -6.43 20.55 -7.35
N VAL A 444 -7.38 20.07 -8.15
CA VAL A 444 -8.44 20.89 -8.76
C VAL A 444 -9.47 21.33 -7.72
N LEU A 445 -9.86 20.42 -6.81
CA LEU A 445 -10.86 20.68 -5.77
C LEU A 445 -10.37 21.62 -4.66
N PHE A 446 -9.07 21.60 -4.36
CA PHE A 446 -8.44 22.38 -3.30
C PHE A 446 -7.44 23.43 -3.83
N ARG A 447 -7.69 23.92 -5.04
CA ARG A 447 -7.00 25.10 -5.59
C ARG A 447 -7.43 26.36 -4.82
N GLY A 448 -6.53 27.32 -4.69
CA GLY A 448 -6.88 28.66 -4.21
C GLY A 448 -6.27 29.75 -5.07
N ASP A 449 -6.51 31.00 -4.70
CA ASP A 449 -6.05 32.18 -5.43
C ASP A 449 -5.16 33.04 -4.53
N PRO A 450 -3.82 32.83 -4.55
CA PRO A 450 -2.87 33.61 -3.76
C PRO A 450 -2.90 35.10 -4.10
N ALA A 451 -3.38 35.49 -5.29
CA ALA A 451 -3.44 36.89 -5.69
C ALA A 451 -4.38 37.71 -4.78
N GLN A 452 -5.40 37.06 -4.18
CA GLN A 452 -6.32 37.71 -3.25
C GLN A 452 -5.63 38.26 -1.99
N VAL A 453 -4.50 37.67 -1.59
CA VAL A 453 -3.77 38.08 -0.38
C VAL A 453 -2.49 38.85 -0.69
N ALA A 454 -2.07 38.95 -1.96
CA ALA A 454 -0.77 39.51 -2.35
C ALA A 454 -0.57 40.99 -1.99
N GLY A 455 -1.65 41.76 -1.86
CA GLY A 455 -1.60 43.17 -1.44
C GLY A 455 -1.69 43.40 0.07
N LEU A 456 -1.88 42.34 0.86
CA LEU A 456 -2.08 42.45 2.31
C LEU A 456 -0.76 42.57 3.07
N PRO A 457 -0.76 42.96 4.34
CA PRO A 457 0.47 42.96 5.16
C PRO A 457 1.11 41.56 5.22
N VAL A 458 2.45 41.52 5.23
CA VAL A 458 3.24 40.28 5.15
C VAL A 458 2.82 39.25 6.20
N ARG A 459 2.50 39.69 7.42
CA ARG A 459 2.04 38.80 8.49
C ARG A 459 0.71 38.12 8.16
N VAL A 460 -0.22 38.85 7.55
CA VAL A 460 -1.53 38.33 7.12
C VAL A 460 -1.37 37.36 5.95
N GLN A 461 -0.48 37.68 5.00
CA GLN A 461 -0.12 36.78 3.90
C GLN A 461 0.43 35.44 4.41
N GLN A 462 1.33 35.50 5.39
CA GLN A 462 1.92 34.30 5.99
C GLN A 462 0.85 33.44 6.67
N ILE A 463 -0.03 34.04 7.47
CA ILE A 463 -1.13 33.31 8.12
C ILE A 463 -2.05 32.68 7.07
N ALA A 464 -2.41 33.42 6.02
CA ALA A 464 -3.25 32.90 4.94
C ALA A 464 -2.62 31.74 4.15
N TYR A 465 -1.29 31.68 4.11
CA TYR A 465 -0.55 30.59 3.50
C TYR A 465 -0.34 29.38 4.42
N GLU A 466 -0.24 29.59 5.73
CA GLU A 466 -0.01 28.53 6.71
C GLU A 466 -1.31 27.85 7.17
N GLU A 467 -2.42 28.60 7.21
CA GLU A 467 -3.67 28.14 7.81
C GLU A 467 -4.77 27.87 6.76
N PRO A 468 -5.51 26.75 6.86
CA PRO A 468 -6.67 26.50 6.00
C PRO A 468 -7.82 27.47 6.28
N TYR A 469 -8.47 27.96 5.22
CA TYR A 469 -9.59 28.91 5.29
C TYR A 469 -10.73 28.44 6.22
N PRO A 470 -11.34 29.30 7.06
CA PRO A 470 -11.20 30.72 7.18
C PRO A 470 -10.00 31.03 8.03
N VAL A 471 -9.48 32.21 7.75
CA VAL A 471 -8.48 32.83 8.57
C VAL A 471 -9.19 33.87 9.41
N LEU A 472 -9.30 33.62 10.72
CA LEU A 472 -9.92 34.55 11.66
C LEU A 472 -8.81 35.40 12.27
N LEU A 473 -8.91 36.71 12.16
CA LEU A 473 -7.91 37.67 12.61
C LEU A 473 -8.44 38.49 13.79
N LYS A 474 -7.55 38.75 14.74
CA LYS A 474 -7.77 39.63 15.89
C LYS A 474 -6.48 40.36 16.20
N CYS A 475 -6.57 41.55 16.79
CA CYS A 475 -5.40 42.20 17.37
C CYS A 475 -5.59 42.39 18.88
N SER A 476 -4.49 42.59 19.61
CA SER A 476 -4.49 42.54 21.08
C SER A 476 -5.23 43.71 21.74
N THR A 477 -5.31 44.88 21.10
CA THR A 477 -5.95 46.07 21.67
C THR A 477 -7.42 46.22 21.28
N SER A 478 -7.94 45.36 20.40
CA SER A 478 -9.33 45.39 19.95
C SER A 478 -10.12 44.15 20.39
N PRO A 479 -11.36 44.33 20.88
CA PRO A 479 -12.21 43.19 21.21
C PRO A 479 -12.73 42.46 19.97
N HIS A 480 -12.69 43.10 18.79
CA HIS A 480 -13.36 42.64 17.57
C HIS A 480 -12.59 41.52 16.85
N ILE A 481 -13.35 40.63 16.19
CA ILE A 481 -12.81 39.52 15.39
C ILE A 481 -13.25 39.74 13.95
N TYR A 482 -12.33 39.48 13.02
CA TYR A 482 -12.57 39.64 11.60
C TYR A 482 -12.30 38.32 10.87
N LEU A 483 -13.16 37.98 9.92
CA LEU A 483 -12.91 36.94 8.95
C LEU A 483 -12.13 37.54 7.78
N LEU A 484 -10.97 36.98 7.45
CA LEU A 484 -10.30 37.28 6.19
C LEU A 484 -10.95 36.47 5.07
N GLU A 485 -11.57 37.14 4.10
CA GLU A 485 -12.24 36.53 2.94
C GLU A 485 -12.03 37.42 1.71
N ASP A 486 -11.65 36.83 0.56
CA ASP A 486 -11.44 37.54 -0.71
C ASP A 486 -10.56 38.80 -0.59
N GLY A 487 -9.53 38.74 0.26
CA GLY A 487 -8.62 39.87 0.50
C GLY A 487 -9.18 40.97 1.40
N GLN A 488 -10.35 40.78 2.01
CA GLN A 488 -11.02 41.76 2.87
C GLN A 488 -11.20 41.23 4.30
N LYS A 489 -11.17 42.14 5.28
CA LYS A 489 -11.54 41.84 6.67
C LYS A 489 -13.04 42.08 6.87
N ARG A 490 -13.77 41.02 7.19
CA ARG A 490 -15.20 41.04 7.46
C ARG A 490 -15.43 40.98 8.97
N TRP A 491 -15.91 42.06 9.56
CA TRP A 491 -16.18 42.12 11.00
C TRP A 491 -17.27 41.12 11.41
N ILE A 492 -17.02 40.32 12.45
CA ILE A 492 -18.01 39.45 13.09
C ILE A 492 -18.62 40.20 14.28
N LYS A 493 -19.90 40.50 14.18
CA LYS A 493 -20.63 41.40 15.08
C LYS A 493 -20.47 41.06 16.56
N ASP A 494 -20.69 39.80 16.90
CA ASP A 494 -20.71 39.31 18.27
C ASP A 494 -20.35 37.81 18.36
N ILE A 495 -20.13 37.33 19.60
CA ILE A 495 -19.76 35.94 19.87
C ILE A 495 -20.89 34.97 19.47
N ALA A 496 -22.15 35.36 19.64
CA ALA A 496 -23.28 34.54 19.23
C ALA A 496 -23.26 34.27 17.72
N THR A 497 -22.93 35.28 16.92
CA THR A 497 -22.74 35.16 15.47
C THR A 497 -21.51 34.32 15.14
N PHE A 498 -20.40 34.50 15.86
CA PHE A 498 -19.20 33.69 15.72
C PHE A 498 -19.48 32.19 15.91
N GLU A 499 -20.16 31.84 17.00
CA GLU A 499 -20.53 30.46 17.34
C GLU A 499 -21.59 29.90 16.39
N ALA A 500 -22.59 30.70 16.01
CA ALA A 500 -23.63 30.30 15.06
C ALA A 500 -23.06 30.00 13.65
N ARG A 501 -21.94 30.63 13.28
CA ARG A 501 -21.19 30.33 12.04
C ARG A 501 -20.26 29.11 12.18
N GLY A 502 -20.20 28.49 13.36
CA GLY A 502 -19.36 27.32 13.64
C GLY A 502 -17.88 27.65 13.77
N TYR A 503 -17.50 28.92 13.94
CA TYR A 503 -16.11 29.31 14.15
C TYR A 503 -15.63 28.90 15.53
N ARG A 504 -14.32 28.62 15.66
CA ARG A 504 -13.70 28.19 16.91
C ARG A 504 -12.63 29.17 17.35
N TRP A 505 -12.52 29.37 18.66
CA TRP A 505 -11.50 30.24 19.24
C TRP A 505 -10.07 29.81 18.90
N ASN A 506 -9.83 28.51 18.78
CA ASN A 506 -8.52 27.97 18.36
C ASN A 506 -8.14 28.32 16.92
N ASP A 507 -9.08 28.81 16.10
CA ASP A 507 -8.84 29.24 14.72
C ASP A 507 -8.53 30.75 14.64
N VAL A 508 -8.66 31.49 15.74
CA VAL A 508 -8.34 32.92 15.80
C VAL A 508 -6.82 33.11 15.86
N ARG A 509 -6.30 33.94 14.96
CA ARG A 509 -4.88 34.29 14.85
C ARG A 509 -4.68 35.76 15.19
N TYR A 510 -3.68 36.02 16.03
CA TYR A 510 -3.34 37.37 16.46
C TYR A 510 -2.35 38.02 15.48
N VAL A 511 -2.65 39.26 15.11
CA VAL A 511 -1.81 40.14 14.28
C VAL A 511 -1.65 41.50 14.96
N ASN A 512 -0.69 42.31 14.50
CA ASN A 512 -0.58 43.70 14.94
C ASN A 512 -1.81 44.49 14.46
N CYS A 513 -2.23 45.49 15.25
CA CYS A 513 -3.43 46.26 14.90
C CYS A 513 -3.21 47.11 13.63
N ASP A 514 -2.00 47.60 13.39
CA ASP A 514 -1.65 48.29 12.14
C ASP A 514 -1.78 47.37 10.91
N ASP A 515 -1.31 46.12 11.03
CA ASP A 515 -1.49 45.11 9.98
C ASP A 515 -2.98 44.83 9.76
N LEU A 516 -3.76 44.68 10.83
CA LEU A 516 -5.19 44.43 10.70
C LEU A 516 -5.94 45.63 10.11
N ALA A 517 -5.58 46.85 10.48
CA ALA A 517 -6.16 48.09 9.96
C ALA A 517 -5.88 48.25 8.46
N ALA A 518 -4.69 47.84 7.99
CA ALA A 518 -4.29 47.90 6.59
C ALA A 518 -5.02 46.89 5.67
N VAL A 519 -5.68 45.86 6.23
CA VAL A 519 -6.54 44.97 5.42
C VAL A 519 -7.83 45.71 5.03
N PRO A 520 -8.24 45.73 3.75
CA PRO A 520 -9.46 46.39 3.30
C PRO A 520 -10.72 45.88 4.02
N ASP A 521 -11.65 46.77 4.35
CA ASP A 521 -12.91 46.38 4.98
C ASP A 521 -13.87 45.72 3.99
N GLY A 522 -14.44 44.59 4.39
CA GLY A 522 -15.49 43.89 3.66
C GLY A 522 -16.86 43.96 4.34
N VAL A 523 -17.87 43.35 3.72
CA VAL A 523 -19.23 43.33 4.27
C VAL A 523 -19.25 42.61 5.62
N PRO A 524 -19.73 43.21 6.71
CA PRO A 524 -19.79 42.56 8.02
C PRO A 524 -20.63 41.28 8.07
N ILE A 525 -20.52 40.58 9.19
CA ILE A 525 -21.21 39.33 9.47
C ILE A 525 -22.02 39.53 10.77
N PRO A 526 -23.37 39.58 10.69
CA PRO A 526 -24.19 39.59 9.49
C PRO A 526 -24.11 40.91 8.68
N PRO A 527 -24.57 40.96 7.40
CA PRO A 527 -24.42 42.15 6.54
C PRO A 527 -25.08 43.44 7.05
N ASP A 528 -26.07 43.31 7.94
CA ASP A 528 -26.82 44.39 8.58
C ASP A 528 -26.21 44.86 9.91
N ALA A 529 -25.00 44.40 10.26
CA ALA A 529 -24.35 44.72 11.54
C ALA A 529 -23.96 46.20 11.71
N GLY A 530 -24.03 47.01 10.66
CA GLY A 530 -23.54 48.39 10.64
C GLY A 530 -22.12 48.51 10.08
N PRO A 531 -21.45 49.67 10.17
CA PRO A 531 -20.08 49.82 9.69
C PRO A 531 -19.11 48.96 10.51
N PRO A 532 -18.10 48.32 9.89
CA PRO A 532 -17.09 47.58 10.63
C PRO A 532 -16.30 48.53 11.54
N PRO A 533 -16.13 48.20 12.84
CA PRO A 533 -15.24 48.95 13.71
C PRO A 533 -13.81 48.84 13.19
N GLN A 534 -12.97 49.82 13.51
CA GLN A 534 -11.54 49.71 13.23
C GLN A 534 -10.85 48.96 14.39
N PRO A 535 -9.88 48.09 14.07
CA PRO A 535 -9.10 47.31 15.04
C PRO A 535 -8.12 48.15 15.87
#